data_AF-A0A552M8Z1-F1
#
_entry.id   AF-A0A552M8Z1-F1
#
_cell.length_a   1.000
_cell.length_b   1.000
_cell.length_c   1.000
_cell.angle_alpha   90.00
_cell.angle_beta   90.00
_cell.angle_gamma   90.00
#
_symmetry.space_group_name_H-M   'P 1'
#
loop_
_entity.id
_entity.type
_entity.pdbx_description
1 polymer ?
#
loop_
_entity_poly.entity_id
_entity_poly.type
_entity_poly.pdbx_seq_one_letter_code
_entity_poly.pdbx_strand_id
1 'polypeptide(L)'
;MAEISLTPEDLLAGASVTFDIAIPVSILHPGELDTSADKFPESRRIVQIRPLTIGRFQLIMKASRQDAGLIPLLMIKESLVEPTLSLEQVKQLPLGLVNFLIDNIRQISGLTGKKNLS
;
A
#
# COMPACT_ATOMS: atom_id res chain seq x y z
N MET A 1 40.39 1.90 2.10
CA MET A 1 39.31 0.95 2.48
C MET A 1 38.08 1.79 2.71
N ALA A 2 36.94 1.50 2.08
CA ALA A 2 35.71 2.23 2.38
C ALA A 2 35.26 1.83 3.78
N GLU A 3 35.09 2.81 4.68
CA GLU A 3 34.49 2.58 5.98
C GLU A 3 33.01 2.20 5.76
N ILE A 4 32.60 1.06 6.31
CA ILE A 4 31.20 0.64 6.28
C ILE A 4 30.46 1.54 7.28
N SER A 5 29.69 2.51 6.76
CA SER A 5 29.03 3.54 7.57
C SER A 5 27.57 3.27 7.91
N LEU A 6 26.96 2.23 7.34
CA LEU A 6 25.55 1.89 7.58
C LEU A 6 25.42 1.09 8.88
N THR A 7 24.58 1.58 9.78
CA THR A 7 24.24 0.87 11.02
C THR A 7 22.98 0.00 10.82
N PRO A 8 22.69 -0.93 11.74
CA PRO A 8 21.42 -1.65 11.73
C PRO A 8 20.20 -0.73 11.77
N GLU A 9 20.28 0.38 12.49
CA GLU A 9 19.22 1.38 12.56
C GLU A 9 18.96 2.02 11.20
N ASP A 10 20.01 2.33 10.43
CA ASP A 10 19.87 2.84 9.05
C ASP A 10 19.14 1.85 8.15
N LEU A 11 19.42 0.55 8.30
CA LEU A 11 18.76 -0.50 7.53
C LEU A 11 17.29 -0.70 7.93
N LEU A 12 16.97 -0.51 9.21
CA LEU A 12 15.61 -0.70 9.76
C LEU A 12 14.75 0.56 9.64
N ALA A 13 15.33 1.75 9.51
CA ALA A 13 14.62 3.02 9.44
C ALA A 13 13.56 3.03 8.33
N GLY A 14 13.84 2.38 7.19
CA GLY A 14 12.93 2.28 6.05
C GLY A 14 11.61 1.55 6.35
N ALA A 15 11.55 0.70 7.38
CA ALA A 15 10.36 -0.09 7.70
C ALA A 15 9.19 0.74 8.25
N SER A 16 9.47 1.92 8.81
CA SER A 16 8.46 2.77 9.46
C SER A 16 8.14 4.05 8.67
N VAL A 17 8.77 4.23 7.51
CA VAL A 17 8.51 5.40 6.65
C VAL A 17 7.09 5.35 6.10
N THR A 18 6.40 6.48 6.14
CA THR A 18 5.09 6.67 5.54
C THR A 18 5.19 7.45 4.24
N PHE A 19 4.31 7.12 3.30
CA PHE A 19 4.21 7.74 1.99
C PHE A 19 2.78 8.26 1.80
N ASP A 20 2.66 9.52 1.41
CA ASP A 20 1.39 10.12 1.00
C ASP A 20 1.08 9.72 -0.44
N ILE A 21 -0.05 9.07 -0.65
CA ILE A 21 -0.51 8.61 -1.96
C ILE A 21 -1.82 9.31 -2.29
N ALA A 22 -1.81 10.13 -3.34
CA ALA A 22 -3.01 10.74 -3.89
C ALA A 22 -3.80 9.71 -4.71
N ILE A 23 -5.06 9.49 -4.34
CA ILE A 23 -5.97 8.60 -5.06
C ILE A 23 -6.68 9.39 -6.18
N PRO A 24 -6.63 8.90 -7.44
CA PRO A 24 -7.39 9.50 -8.54
C PRO A 24 -8.90 9.52 -8.26
N VAL A 25 -9.59 10.59 -8.66
CA VAL A 25 -11.05 10.72 -8.48
C VAL A 25 -11.79 9.56 -9.13
N SER A 26 -11.38 9.18 -10.35
CA SER A 26 -11.96 8.07 -11.11
C SER A 26 -11.89 6.71 -10.40
N ILE A 27 -10.97 6.54 -9.45
CA ILE A 27 -10.83 5.31 -8.65
C ILE A 27 -11.68 5.38 -7.38
N LEU A 28 -11.70 6.55 -6.73
CA LEU A 28 -12.48 6.80 -5.49
C LEU A 28 -13.99 6.88 -5.76
N HIS A 29 -14.37 7.49 -6.89
CA HIS A 29 -15.74 7.68 -7.34
C HIS A 29 -15.89 7.19 -8.79
N PRO A 30 -15.97 5.85 -9.00
CA PRO A 30 -16.09 5.29 -10.34
C PRO A 30 -17.33 5.82 -11.08
N GLY A 31 -17.16 6.29 -12.31
CA GLY A 31 -18.25 6.80 -13.15
C GLY A 31 -18.50 8.31 -13.03
N GLU A 32 -17.86 9.02 -12.09
CA GLU A 32 -17.83 10.47 -12.09
C GLU A 32 -16.71 10.98 -13.02
N LEU A 33 -17.06 11.90 -13.93
CA LEU A 33 -16.10 12.58 -14.82
C LEU A 33 -15.23 13.56 -14.02
N ASP A 34 -13.99 13.80 -14.47
CA ASP A 34 -12.95 14.64 -13.85
C ASP A 34 -13.35 16.12 -13.60
N THR A 35 -14.55 16.54 -13.98
CA THR A 35 -15.11 17.87 -13.71
C THR A 35 -15.43 18.13 -12.24
N SER A 36 -15.16 17.18 -11.34
CA SER A 36 -15.44 17.25 -9.90
C SER A 36 -14.22 17.62 -9.04
N ALA A 37 -13.17 18.21 -9.63
CA ALA A 37 -11.98 18.69 -8.90
C ALA A 37 -12.34 19.59 -7.69
N ASP A 38 -13.40 20.39 -7.78
CA ASP A 38 -13.91 21.23 -6.70
C ASP A 38 -14.66 20.44 -5.60
N LYS A 39 -15.22 19.27 -5.92
CA LYS A 39 -15.95 18.42 -4.96
C LYS A 39 -15.02 17.56 -4.12
N PHE A 40 -13.88 17.16 -4.69
CA PHE A 40 -12.90 16.31 -4.03
C PHE A 40 -11.51 16.95 -4.09
N PRO A 41 -11.21 17.88 -3.15
CA PRO A 41 -9.88 18.48 -3.07
C PRO A 41 -8.83 17.39 -2.85
N GLU A 42 -7.63 17.57 -3.39
CA GLU A 42 -6.54 16.57 -3.28
C GLU A 42 -6.23 16.20 -1.83
N SER A 43 -6.29 17.17 -0.91
CA SER A 43 -6.11 16.94 0.52
C SER A 43 -7.07 15.91 1.13
N ARG A 44 -8.22 15.68 0.50
CA ARG A 44 -9.23 14.68 0.93
C ARG A 44 -9.10 13.34 0.18
N ARG A 45 -8.13 13.24 -0.74
CA ARG A 45 -7.86 12.05 -1.55
C ARG A 45 -6.49 11.44 -1.26
N ILE A 46 -5.81 11.90 -0.21
CA ILE A 46 -4.52 11.38 0.21
C ILE A 46 -4.72 10.28 1.25
N VAL A 47 -3.98 9.20 1.09
CA VAL A 47 -3.81 8.16 2.10
C VAL A 47 -2.34 8.00 2.47
N GLN A 48 -2.08 7.63 3.71
CA GLN A 48 -0.75 7.27 4.17
C GLN A 48 -0.59 5.76 4.15
N ILE A 49 0.46 5.30 3.47
CA ILE A 49 0.85 3.89 3.46
C ILE A 49 2.29 3.74 3.93
N ARG A 50 2.59 2.57 4.50
CA ARG A 50 3.95 2.17 4.88
C ARG A 50 4.35 0.85 4.22
N PRO A 51 5.64 0.60 4.01
CA PRO A 51 6.09 -0.64 3.40
C PRO A 51 5.82 -1.83 4.30
N LEU A 52 5.56 -2.99 3.68
CA LEU A 52 5.47 -4.25 4.39
C LEU A 52 6.87 -4.71 4.79
N THR A 53 7.02 -5.07 6.07
CA THR A 53 8.22 -5.78 6.52
C THR A 53 8.13 -7.26 6.17
N ILE A 54 9.28 -7.93 6.08
CA ILE A 54 9.32 -9.38 5.82
C ILE A 54 8.54 -10.18 6.86
N GLY A 55 8.60 -9.78 8.13
CA GLY A 55 7.86 -10.42 9.21
C GLY A 55 6.34 -10.28 9.04
N ARG A 56 5.87 -9.09 8.66
CA ARG A 56 4.43 -8.86 8.38
C ARG A 56 3.98 -9.65 7.15
N PHE A 57 4.77 -9.65 6.09
CA PHE A 57 4.48 -10.41 4.89
C PHE A 57 4.36 -11.92 5.16
N GLN A 58 5.25 -12.50 5.95
CA GLN A 58 5.17 -13.91 6.35
C GLN A 58 3.90 -14.23 7.14
N LEU A 59 3.47 -13.34 8.05
CA LEU A 59 2.20 -13.51 8.77
C LEU A 59 1.00 -13.48 7.84
N ILE A 60 0.99 -12.57 6.86
CA ILE A 60 -0.05 -12.50 5.82
C ILE A 60 -0.12 -13.82 5.03
N MET A 61 1.03 -14.32 4.57
CA MET A 61 1.10 -15.57 3.81
C MET A 61 0.60 -16.76 4.63
N LYS A 62 0.91 -16.79 5.94
CA LYS A 62 0.42 -17.84 6.85
C LYS A 62 -1.08 -17.75 7.07
N ALA A 63 -1.61 -16.55 7.31
CA ALA A 63 -3.05 -16.32 7.52
C ALA A 63 -3.87 -16.63 6.26
N SER A 64 -3.30 -16.41 5.08
CA SER A 64 -3.95 -16.63 3.78
C SER A 64 -3.79 -18.06 3.24
N ARG A 65 -3.28 -19.01 4.03
CA ARG A 65 -2.98 -20.38 3.56
C ARG A 65 -4.19 -21.08 2.95
N GLN A 66 -5.38 -20.86 3.50
CA GLN A 66 -6.62 -21.49 3.05
C GLN A 66 -7.36 -20.69 1.98
N ASP A 67 -7.01 -19.41 1.83
CA ASP A 67 -7.64 -18.50 0.90
C ASP A 67 -6.63 -17.44 0.44
N ALA A 68 -6.08 -17.65 -0.76
CA ALA A 68 -5.14 -16.72 -1.37
C ALA A 68 -5.76 -15.34 -1.66
N GLY A 69 -7.09 -15.25 -1.73
CA GLY A 69 -7.82 -13.99 -1.87
C GLY A 69 -7.65 -13.05 -0.68
N LEU A 70 -7.26 -13.56 0.50
CA LEU A 70 -6.99 -12.75 1.68
C LEU A 70 -5.68 -11.98 1.62
N ILE A 71 -4.72 -12.40 0.79
CA ILE A 71 -3.39 -11.76 0.69
C ILE A 71 -3.51 -10.25 0.42
N PRO A 72 -4.17 -9.79 -0.65
CA PRO A 72 -4.30 -8.35 -0.90
C PRO A 72 -5.06 -7.62 0.22
N LEU A 73 -6.09 -8.23 0.79
CA LEU A 73 -6.87 -7.58 1.85
C LEU A 73 -6.03 -7.36 3.12
N LEU A 74 -5.23 -8.35 3.49
CA LEU A 74 -4.33 -8.25 4.63
C LEU A 74 -3.13 -7.33 4.36
N MET A 75 -2.62 -7.28 3.12
CA MET A 75 -1.61 -6.30 2.73
C MET A 75 -2.11 -4.87 2.94
N ILE A 76 -3.32 -4.55 2.49
CA ILE A 76 -3.94 -3.22 2.70
C ILE A 76 -4.11 -2.96 4.20
N LYS A 77 -4.65 -3.93 4.95
CA LYS A 77 -4.90 -3.79 6.40
C LYS A 77 -3.64 -3.47 7.21
N GLU A 78 -2.49 -4.02 6.83
CA GLU A 78 -1.21 -3.85 7.52
C GLU A 78 -0.42 -2.61 7.08
N SER A 79 -0.56 -2.22 5.80
CA SER A 79 0.19 -1.11 5.20
C SER A 79 -0.54 0.23 5.24
N LEU A 80 -1.87 0.27 5.24
CA LEU A 80 -2.62 1.52 5.30
C LEU A 80 -2.58 2.09 6.73
N VAL A 81 -1.93 3.24 6.88
CA VAL A 81 -1.75 3.94 8.16
C VAL A 81 -2.90 4.91 8.40
N GLU A 82 -3.17 5.78 7.44
CA GLU A 82 -4.33 6.68 7.48
C GLU A 82 -5.05 6.70 6.11
N PRO A 83 -6.39 6.58 6.08
CA PRO A 83 -7.26 6.30 7.22
C PRO A 83 -7.10 4.86 7.71
N THR A 84 -7.29 4.63 9.01
CA THR A 84 -7.34 3.27 9.55
C THR A 84 -8.63 2.54 9.12
N LEU A 85 -8.47 1.36 8.52
CA LEU A 85 -9.58 0.49 8.12
C LEU A 85 -9.56 -0.83 8.89
N SER A 86 -10.74 -1.35 9.23
CA SER A 86 -10.93 -2.74 9.65
C SER A 86 -10.90 -3.70 8.45
N LEU A 87 -10.67 -4.99 8.67
CA LEU A 87 -10.65 -5.97 7.58
C LEU A 87 -12.01 -6.05 6.85
N GLU A 88 -13.12 -5.91 7.59
CA GLU A 88 -14.45 -5.90 6.99
C GLU A 88 -14.68 -4.66 6.10
N GLN A 89 -14.15 -3.50 6.49
CA GLN A 89 -14.17 -2.31 5.63
C GLN A 89 -13.29 -2.49 4.39
N VAL A 90 -12.13 -3.14 4.52
CA VAL A 90 -11.26 -3.45 3.36
C VAL A 90 -11.99 -4.35 2.35
N LYS A 91 -12.76 -5.35 2.81
CA LYS A 91 -13.57 -6.21 1.95
C LYS A 91 -14.66 -5.48 1.17
N GLN A 92 -15.09 -4.31 1.65
CA GLN A 92 -16.12 -3.49 1.01
C GLN A 92 -15.55 -2.48 0.00
N LEU A 93 -14.22 -2.35 -0.10
CA LEU A 93 -13.60 -1.41 -1.01
C LEU A 93 -13.89 -1.78 -2.48
N PRO A 94 -14.08 -0.78 -3.36
CA PRO A 94 -14.16 -1.02 -4.80
C PRO A 94 -12.91 -1.74 -5.30
N LEU A 95 -13.08 -2.72 -6.20
CA LEU A 95 -11.97 -3.53 -6.71
C LEU A 95 -10.86 -2.68 -7.36
N GLY A 96 -11.23 -1.60 -8.07
CA GLY A 96 -10.26 -0.66 -8.66
C GLY A 96 -9.39 0.03 -7.60
N LEU A 97 -9.97 0.39 -6.46
CA LEU A 97 -9.24 0.97 -5.34
C LEU A 97 -8.32 -0.06 -4.67
N VAL A 98 -8.79 -1.29 -4.49
CA VAL A 98 -7.95 -2.39 -3.98
C VAL A 98 -6.72 -2.58 -4.86
N ASN A 99 -6.89 -2.66 -6.18
CA ASN A 99 -5.78 -2.82 -7.12
C ASN A 99 -4.81 -1.63 -7.03
N PHE A 100 -5.32 -0.39 -7.04
CA PHE A 100 -4.50 0.81 -6.92
C PHE A 100 -3.66 0.82 -5.64
N LEU A 101 -4.26 0.50 -4.49
CA LEU A 101 -3.54 0.47 -3.22
C LEU A 101 -2.51 -0.65 -3.20
N ILE A 102 -2.83 -1.84 -3.71
CA ILE A 102 -1.90 -2.96 -3.77
C ILE A 102 -0.68 -2.66 -4.63
N ASP A 103 -0.86 -2.02 -5.78
CA ASP A 103 0.25 -1.68 -6.65
C ASP A 103 1.20 -0.68 -5.97
N ASN A 104 0.65 0.34 -5.30
CA ASN A 104 1.44 1.27 -4.49
C ASN A 104 2.16 0.55 -3.33
N ILE A 105 1.46 -0.32 -2.59
CA ILE A 105 2.04 -1.10 -1.48
C ILE A 105 3.18 -1.98 -1.99
N ARG A 106 2.99 -2.70 -3.11
CA ARG A 106 4.03 -3.54 -3.72
C ARG A 106 5.24 -2.72 -4.14
N GLN A 107 5.02 -1.55 -4.73
CA GLN A 107 6.09 -0.66 -5.14
C GLN A 107 6.91 -0.18 -3.94
N ILE A 108 6.28 0.38 -2.90
CA ILE A 108 7.01 0.90 -1.74
C ILE A 108 7.66 -0.21 -0.90
N SER A 109 7.09 -1.41 -0.93
CA SER A 109 7.62 -2.59 -0.22
C SER A 109 8.70 -3.33 -1.02
N GLY A 110 9.04 -2.87 -2.22
CA GLY A 110 10.03 -3.54 -3.09
C GLY A 110 9.58 -4.91 -3.61
N LEU A 111 8.28 -5.19 -3.64
CA LEU A 111 7.70 -6.44 -4.14
C LEU A 111 7.44 -6.41 -5.66
N THR A 112 7.56 -5.25 -6.28
CA THR A 112 7.51 -5.14 -7.74
C THR A 112 8.81 -5.69 -8.32
N GLY A 113 8.77 -6.91 -8.87
CA GLY A 113 9.89 -7.44 -9.62
C GLY A 113 10.20 -6.51 -10.79
N LYS A 114 11.39 -5.92 -10.83
CA LYS A 114 11.91 -5.42 -12.10
C LYS A 114 11.95 -6.62 -13.03
N LYS A 115 11.06 -6.64 -14.04
CA LYS A 115 11.24 -7.47 -15.24
C LYS A 115 12.68 -7.21 -15.67
N ASN A 116 13.51 -8.25 -15.66
CA ASN A 116 14.93 -8.17 -15.94
C ASN A 116 15.18 -7.21 -17.11
N LEU A 117 16.04 -6.21 -16.90
CA LEU A 117 16.71 -5.54 -18.01
C LEU A 117 17.60 -6.61 -18.64
N SER A 118 17.04 -7.33 -19.61
CA SER A 118 17.76 -8.14 -20.60
C SER A 118 17.97 -7.31 -21.85
#